data_AF-A0ABD1FFN7-F1
#
_entry.id   AF-A0ABD1FFN7-F1
#
_cell.length_a   1.000
_cell.length_b   1.000
_cell.length_c   1.000
_cell.angle_alpha   90.00
_cell.angle_beta   90.00
_cell.angle_gamma   90.00
#
_symmetry.space_group_name_H-M   'P 1'
#
loop_
_entity.id
_entity.type
_entity.pdbx_description
1 polymer ?
#
loop_
_entity_poly.entity_id
_entity_poly.type
_entity_poly.pdbx_seq_one_letter_code
_entity_poly.pdbx_strand_id
1 'polypeptide(L)'
;MTINYAYLNDTTYEPRVLFQFDDAKPRDIAIDVCRRYIYWTNREIPRPTIERAFLNGSNREVLIDSDLSQPSGITIDHKTHRIYWADKREGIDFRIDSADLDGNKREIVYEGVHINPYGIAVDESSIYWTDINNNALWRILKMNSVDTAPEKIRQFQERPWGIVANNIDIRNYPDCKELELLIEEYEKNNGAIEEDLISIEPVKENPFCLNGGELKGSFCACKRGFTGQYCEKERCHNFCLHGTCHLSPTGYAQCICPLGFAGSRCEKDKCSTYCLNGGTCQHIKGQLEPVCTCPGGIAGKRCQRQADFHGLCDMYCSESVSRNSYLVSKDRKWLCSCENGVFSVSKNNQTLQTLYAESSPFYDKSFVEKLTMGGDYSIMVIALISLVLLNVALIIYHCRTRPKRPIIKKRVIVNRNVTPLTYRPQPTTEQCEITIENCCNMNVCETPCFEPSSFRNKNKEDKKVLLAAMEENGEETS
;
A
#
# COMPACT_ATOMS: atom_id res chain seq x y z
N MET A 1 -23.26 2.36 -30.42
CA MET A 1 -24.30 2.76 -29.42
C MET A 1 -24.47 4.26 -29.45
N THR A 2 -25.57 4.81 -28.92
CA THR A 2 -25.77 6.27 -28.84
C THR A 2 -26.31 6.71 -27.48
N ILE A 3 -26.01 7.96 -27.10
CA ILE A 3 -26.74 8.71 -26.08
C ILE A 3 -27.57 9.75 -26.84
N ASN A 4 -28.88 9.77 -26.61
CA ASN A 4 -29.83 10.63 -27.30
C ASN A 4 -30.56 11.52 -26.28
N TYR A 5 -31.06 12.66 -26.73
CA TYR A 5 -32.02 13.45 -25.99
C TYR A 5 -33.32 13.58 -26.77
N ALA A 6 -34.43 13.67 -26.04
CA ALA A 6 -35.76 13.86 -26.60
C ALA A 6 -36.58 14.74 -25.66
N TYR A 7 -37.51 15.51 -26.22
CA TYR A 7 -38.47 16.28 -25.44
C TYR A 7 -39.61 15.36 -25.02
N LEU A 8 -39.96 15.40 -23.73
CA LEU A 8 -41.02 14.52 -23.20
C LEU A 8 -42.42 15.01 -23.52
N ASN A 9 -42.58 16.31 -23.79
CA ASN A 9 -43.89 16.94 -24.04
C ASN A 9 -44.22 17.08 -25.53
N ASP A 10 -43.25 16.85 -26.42
CA ASP A 10 -43.42 16.97 -27.87
C ASP A 10 -43.29 15.59 -28.51
N THR A 11 -44.42 15.05 -28.97
CA THR A 11 -44.49 13.74 -29.63
C THR A 11 -44.04 13.79 -31.10
N THR A 12 -43.85 14.98 -31.65
CA THR A 12 -43.41 15.19 -33.05
C THR A 12 -41.90 15.35 -33.16
N TYR A 13 -41.23 15.66 -32.05
CA TYR A 13 -39.80 15.87 -32.02
C TYR A 13 -39.04 14.54 -32.04
N GLU A 14 -38.27 14.30 -33.11
CA GLU A 14 -37.44 13.09 -33.20
C GLU A 14 -36.28 13.13 -32.19
N PRO A 15 -35.97 12.01 -31.50
CA PRO A 15 -34.82 11.94 -30.62
C PRO A 15 -33.52 12.29 -31.36
N ARG A 16 -32.78 13.25 -30.83
CA ARG A 16 -31.50 13.67 -31.42
C ARG A 16 -30.34 12.97 -30.73
N VAL A 17 -29.42 12.48 -31.55
CA VAL A 17 -28.17 11.87 -31.09
C VAL A 17 -27.26 12.96 -30.51
N LEU A 18 -26.90 12.86 -29.23
CA LEU A 18 -25.85 13.68 -28.61
C LEU A 18 -24.47 13.08 -28.85
N PHE A 19 -24.35 11.77 -28.60
CA PHE A 19 -23.09 11.05 -28.74
C PHE A 19 -23.31 9.76 -29.51
N GLN A 20 -22.44 9.52 -30.49
CA GLN A 20 -22.36 8.26 -31.21
C GLN A 20 -21.05 7.55 -30.87
N PHE A 21 -21.15 6.26 -30.61
CA PHE A 21 -20.04 5.43 -30.16
C PHE A 21 -19.85 4.25 -31.10
N ASP A 22 -18.64 4.10 -31.63
CA ASP A 22 -18.21 2.95 -32.41
C ASP A 22 -17.73 1.82 -31.48
N ASP A 23 -16.84 2.15 -30.54
CA ASP A 23 -16.20 1.20 -29.62
C ASP A 23 -16.46 1.58 -28.14
N ALA A 24 -17.71 1.88 -27.79
CA ALA A 24 -18.09 2.10 -26.39
C ALA A 24 -19.43 1.43 -26.06
N LYS A 25 -19.54 1.05 -24.79
CA LYS A 25 -20.74 0.45 -24.19
C LYS A 25 -21.21 1.32 -23.02
N PRO A 26 -21.78 2.51 -23.30
CA PRO A 26 -22.42 3.31 -22.24
C PRO A 26 -23.49 2.47 -21.54
N ARG A 27 -23.55 2.54 -20.21
CA ARG A 27 -24.44 1.69 -19.40
C ARG A 27 -25.46 2.46 -18.58
N ASP A 28 -25.02 3.44 -17.79
CA ASP A 28 -25.90 4.29 -16.99
C ASP A 28 -25.49 5.76 -17.12
N ILE A 29 -26.40 6.68 -16.77
CA ILE A 29 -26.26 8.11 -16.99
C ILE A 29 -26.78 8.91 -15.80
N ALA A 30 -26.09 10.00 -15.45
CA ALA A 30 -26.51 10.96 -14.44
C ALA A 30 -26.37 12.39 -14.95
N ILE A 31 -27.27 13.28 -14.56
CA ILE A 31 -27.34 14.66 -15.05
C ILE A 31 -27.11 15.62 -13.88
N ASP A 32 -26.09 16.47 -13.97
CA ASP A 32 -25.95 17.63 -13.09
C ASP A 32 -26.67 18.83 -13.72
N VAL A 33 -27.93 19.01 -13.33
CA VAL A 33 -28.76 20.10 -13.85
C VAL A 33 -28.22 21.48 -13.48
N CYS A 34 -27.60 21.62 -12.31
CA CYS A 34 -27.17 22.91 -11.76
C CYS A 34 -25.88 23.39 -12.42
N ARG A 35 -24.96 22.46 -12.71
CA ARG A 35 -23.70 22.77 -13.43
C ARG A 35 -23.74 22.47 -14.92
N ARG A 36 -24.89 22.00 -15.43
CA ARG A 36 -25.12 21.70 -16.84
C ARG A 36 -24.16 20.64 -17.40
N TYR A 37 -23.91 19.57 -16.64
CA TYR A 37 -23.10 18.42 -17.08
C TYR A 37 -23.92 17.15 -17.19
N ILE A 38 -23.45 16.25 -18.04
CA ILE A 38 -23.92 14.87 -18.17
C ILE A 38 -22.76 13.92 -17.90
N TYR A 39 -23.00 12.88 -17.10
CA TYR A 39 -22.03 11.88 -16.70
C TYR A 39 -22.54 10.50 -17.12
N TRP A 40 -21.67 9.62 -17.59
CA TRP A 40 -22.06 8.24 -17.90
C TRP A 40 -20.95 7.24 -17.61
N THR A 41 -21.37 6.00 -17.35
CA THR A 41 -20.48 4.85 -17.24
C THR A 41 -20.33 4.17 -18.58
N ASN A 42 -19.11 3.77 -18.93
CA ASN A 42 -18.79 3.00 -20.11
C ASN A 42 -18.07 1.72 -19.69
N ARG A 43 -18.66 0.57 -19.98
CA ARG A 43 -18.16 -0.76 -19.56
C ARG A 43 -17.39 -1.50 -20.66
N GLU A 44 -16.85 -0.76 -21.63
CA GLU A 44 -16.08 -1.38 -22.71
C GLU A 44 -14.85 -2.11 -22.16
N ILE A 45 -14.67 -3.39 -22.51
CA ILE A 45 -13.51 -4.18 -22.06
C ILE A 45 -12.52 -4.23 -23.23
N PRO A 46 -11.23 -3.87 -23.04
CA PRO A 46 -10.52 -3.74 -21.76
C PRO A 46 -10.35 -2.29 -21.26
N ARG A 47 -11.18 -1.35 -21.70
CA ARG A 47 -11.01 0.10 -21.43
C ARG A 47 -12.27 0.73 -20.84
N PRO A 48 -12.67 0.34 -19.61
CA PRO A 48 -13.82 0.93 -18.95
C PRO A 48 -13.51 2.38 -18.56
N THR A 49 -14.50 3.26 -18.73
CA THR A 49 -14.37 4.69 -18.43
C THR A 49 -15.61 5.20 -17.72
N ILE A 50 -15.44 6.26 -16.94
CA ILE A 50 -16.52 7.18 -16.57
C ILE A 50 -16.20 8.49 -17.26
N GLU A 51 -17.17 9.03 -17.97
CA GLU A 51 -16.98 10.18 -18.83
C GLU A 51 -18.02 11.25 -18.47
N ARG A 52 -17.68 12.51 -18.77
CA ARG A 52 -18.61 13.62 -18.65
C ARG A 52 -18.53 14.54 -19.86
N ALA A 53 -19.57 15.30 -20.09
CA ALA A 53 -19.63 16.35 -21.09
C ALA A 53 -20.57 17.46 -20.62
N PHE A 54 -20.55 18.61 -21.28
CA PHE A 54 -21.61 19.59 -21.09
C PHE A 54 -22.96 19.03 -21.58
N LEU A 55 -24.06 19.51 -21.00
CA LEU A 55 -25.41 19.05 -21.33
C LEU A 55 -25.84 19.38 -22.77
N ASN A 56 -25.16 20.34 -23.41
CA ASN A 56 -25.31 20.66 -24.83
C ASN A 56 -24.53 19.69 -25.76
N GLY A 57 -23.82 18.71 -25.20
CA GLY A 57 -23.04 17.72 -25.92
C GLY A 57 -21.58 18.09 -26.21
N SER A 58 -21.13 19.31 -25.87
CA SER A 58 -19.73 19.71 -26.07
C SER A 58 -18.83 19.34 -24.90
N ASN A 59 -17.51 19.55 -25.06
CA ASN A 59 -16.49 19.30 -24.04
C ASN A 59 -16.55 17.91 -23.38
N ARG A 60 -16.69 16.87 -24.20
CA ARG A 60 -16.59 15.49 -23.73
C ARG A 60 -15.18 15.21 -23.21
N GLU A 61 -15.09 14.71 -21.99
CA GLU A 61 -13.83 14.30 -21.37
C GLU A 61 -13.97 12.98 -20.60
N VAL A 62 -12.89 12.21 -20.58
CA VAL A 62 -12.78 11.00 -19.76
C VAL A 62 -12.42 11.43 -18.34
N LEU A 63 -13.35 11.24 -17.41
CA LEU A 63 -13.22 11.66 -16.02
C LEU A 63 -12.44 10.63 -15.19
N ILE A 64 -12.75 9.34 -15.35
CA ILE A 64 -12.09 8.23 -14.64
C ILE A 64 -11.82 7.11 -15.64
N ASP A 65 -10.58 6.62 -15.67
CA ASP A 65 -10.08 5.61 -16.61
C ASP A 65 -9.23 4.51 -15.95
N SER A 66 -9.12 4.54 -14.62
CA SER A 66 -8.21 3.71 -13.84
C SER A 66 -8.95 3.05 -12.68
N ASP A 67 -8.48 1.86 -12.29
CA ASP A 67 -9.11 1.05 -11.24
C ASP A 67 -10.63 0.88 -11.48
N LEU A 68 -11.00 0.56 -12.73
CA LEU A 68 -12.37 0.26 -13.17
C LEU A 68 -12.37 -1.11 -13.85
N SER A 69 -13.43 -1.89 -13.67
CA SER A 69 -13.60 -3.18 -14.33
C SER A 69 -14.83 -3.21 -15.23
N GLN A 70 -16.02 -3.09 -14.65
CA GLN A 70 -17.30 -3.05 -15.34
C GLN A 70 -18.22 -2.08 -14.60
N PRO A 71 -18.02 -0.76 -14.78
CA PRO A 71 -18.87 0.24 -14.15
C PRO A 71 -20.31 0.10 -14.65
N SER A 72 -21.25 0.12 -13.72
CA SER A 72 -22.68 -0.06 -13.97
C SER A 72 -23.44 1.22 -13.67
N GLY A 73 -24.00 1.37 -12.48
CA GLY A 73 -24.80 2.54 -12.10
C GLY A 73 -23.96 3.75 -11.75
N ILE A 74 -24.51 4.94 -11.96
CA ILE A 74 -23.90 6.22 -11.53
C ILE A 74 -24.96 7.19 -11.00
N THR A 75 -24.62 7.93 -9.95
CA THR A 75 -25.48 8.98 -9.41
C THR A 75 -24.66 10.16 -8.90
N ILE A 76 -25.32 11.30 -8.71
CA ILE A 76 -24.70 12.55 -8.30
C ILE A 76 -25.33 13.00 -6.98
N ASP A 77 -24.48 13.35 -6.03
CA ASP A 77 -24.87 14.06 -4.82
C ASP A 77 -24.59 15.55 -4.98
N HIS A 78 -25.65 16.29 -5.30
CA HIS A 78 -25.60 17.74 -5.50
C HIS A 78 -25.21 18.51 -4.24
N LYS A 79 -25.38 17.95 -3.03
CA LYS A 79 -25.05 18.61 -1.77
C LYS A 79 -23.56 18.56 -1.46
N THR A 80 -22.95 17.39 -1.70
CA THR A 80 -21.54 17.15 -1.38
C THR A 80 -20.60 17.31 -2.57
N HIS A 81 -21.16 17.55 -3.77
CA HIS A 81 -20.42 17.64 -5.03
C HIS A 81 -19.62 16.36 -5.28
N ARG A 82 -20.30 15.22 -5.19
CA ARG A 82 -19.68 13.91 -5.40
C ARG A 82 -20.48 13.07 -6.39
N ILE A 83 -19.76 12.27 -7.16
CA ILE A 83 -20.33 11.19 -7.94
C ILE A 83 -20.16 9.87 -7.19
N TYR A 84 -21.11 8.96 -7.36
CA TYR A 84 -21.04 7.60 -6.85
C TYR A 84 -21.33 6.63 -7.98
N TRP A 85 -20.56 5.56 -8.07
CA TRP A 85 -20.79 4.54 -9.09
C TRP A 85 -20.54 3.13 -8.56
N ALA A 86 -21.20 2.18 -9.21
CA ALA A 86 -21.06 0.76 -8.94
C ALA A 86 -20.08 0.19 -9.94
N ASP A 87 -19.21 -0.70 -9.47
CA ASP A 87 -18.24 -1.38 -10.31
C ASP A 87 -18.20 -2.87 -9.98
N LYS A 88 -18.46 -3.69 -11.00
CA LYS A 88 -18.32 -5.15 -10.92
C LYS A 88 -16.88 -5.54 -11.22
N ARG A 89 -16.19 -6.07 -10.21
CA ARG A 89 -14.80 -6.54 -10.30
C ARG A 89 -14.74 -8.00 -10.78
N GLU A 90 -13.56 -8.61 -10.66
CA GLU A 90 -13.37 -10.00 -11.03
C GLU A 90 -14.19 -10.94 -10.13
N GLY A 91 -14.73 -12.01 -10.73
CA GLY A 91 -15.52 -13.00 -10.01
C GLY A 91 -16.80 -12.45 -9.39
N ILE A 92 -16.82 -12.40 -8.06
CA ILE A 92 -17.98 -12.11 -7.21
C ILE A 92 -17.75 -10.88 -6.32
N ASP A 93 -16.70 -10.11 -6.61
CA ASP A 93 -16.35 -8.89 -5.89
C ASP A 93 -17.02 -7.68 -6.53
N PHE A 94 -17.61 -6.85 -5.70
CA PHE A 94 -18.32 -5.65 -6.12
C PHE A 94 -17.99 -4.48 -5.21
N ARG A 95 -17.99 -3.28 -5.81
CA ARG A 95 -17.61 -2.05 -5.12
C ARG A 95 -18.54 -0.91 -5.48
N ILE A 96 -18.79 -0.03 -4.51
CA ILE A 96 -19.30 1.32 -4.75
C ILE A 96 -18.18 2.28 -4.43
N ASP A 97 -17.86 3.10 -5.42
CA ASP A 97 -16.84 4.13 -5.33
C ASP A 97 -17.46 5.51 -5.32
N SER A 98 -16.70 6.47 -4.78
CA SER A 98 -17.04 7.89 -4.85
C SER A 98 -15.83 8.73 -5.25
N ALA A 99 -16.09 9.83 -5.93
CA ALA A 99 -15.12 10.87 -6.26
C ALA A 99 -15.83 12.23 -6.22
N ASP A 100 -15.07 13.32 -6.15
CA ASP A 100 -15.66 14.64 -6.42
C ASP A 100 -16.11 14.77 -7.89
N LEU A 101 -16.85 15.83 -8.22
CA LEU A 101 -17.39 16.04 -9.57
C LEU A 101 -16.31 16.08 -10.66
N ASP A 102 -15.06 16.39 -10.30
CA ASP A 102 -13.89 16.45 -11.20
C ASP A 102 -13.11 15.13 -11.24
N GLY A 103 -13.60 14.06 -10.61
CA GLY A 103 -12.98 12.74 -10.62
C GLY A 103 -11.83 12.58 -9.62
N ASN A 104 -11.64 13.54 -8.72
CA ASN A 104 -10.58 13.56 -7.72
C ASN A 104 -11.09 13.07 -6.36
N LYS A 105 -10.18 13.00 -5.37
CA LYS A 105 -10.49 12.59 -3.98
C LYS A 105 -11.32 11.30 -3.94
N ARG A 106 -10.83 10.29 -4.67
CA ARG A 106 -11.52 9.01 -4.83
C ARG A 106 -11.46 8.19 -3.54
N GLU A 107 -12.59 7.60 -3.17
CA GLU A 107 -12.72 6.75 -2.00
C GLU A 107 -13.61 5.53 -2.28
N ILE A 108 -13.36 4.47 -1.53
CA ILE A 108 -14.19 3.26 -1.51
C ILE A 108 -15.30 3.51 -0.49
N VAL A 109 -16.55 3.47 -0.92
CA VAL A 109 -17.70 3.61 -0.03
C VAL A 109 -18.12 2.24 0.50
N TYR A 110 -18.13 1.25 -0.38
CA TYR A 110 -18.52 -0.11 -0.06
C TYR A 110 -17.71 -1.08 -0.89
N GLU A 111 -17.20 -2.12 -0.26
CA GLU A 111 -16.58 -3.26 -0.91
C GLU A 111 -17.15 -4.52 -0.28
N GLY A 112 -17.61 -5.46 -1.11
CA GLY A 112 -18.17 -6.69 -0.60
C GLY A 112 -18.36 -7.76 -1.66
N VAL A 113 -18.73 -8.93 -1.18
CA VAL A 113 -18.80 -10.15 -1.96
C VAL A 113 -20.27 -10.53 -2.16
N HIS A 114 -20.63 -11.05 -3.33
CA HIS A 114 -21.96 -11.55 -3.71
C HIS A 114 -23.12 -10.54 -3.76
N ILE A 115 -22.98 -9.37 -3.16
CA ILE A 115 -23.92 -8.25 -3.33
C ILE A 115 -23.50 -7.52 -4.58
N ASN A 116 -24.36 -7.43 -5.61
CA ASN A 116 -24.04 -6.82 -6.90
C ASN A 116 -24.78 -5.48 -7.08
N PRO A 117 -24.21 -4.36 -6.59
CA PRO A 117 -24.73 -3.02 -6.86
C PRO A 117 -24.87 -2.78 -8.35
N TYR A 118 -26.06 -2.36 -8.74
CA TYR A 118 -26.37 -2.11 -10.13
C TYR A 118 -26.93 -0.71 -10.34
N GLY A 119 -28.15 -0.41 -9.94
CA GLY A 119 -28.66 0.96 -9.92
C GLY A 119 -28.29 1.62 -8.60
N ILE A 120 -27.89 2.89 -8.61
CA ILE A 120 -27.52 3.64 -7.40
C ILE A 120 -28.35 4.90 -7.31
N ALA A 121 -28.80 5.24 -6.10
CA ALA A 121 -29.41 6.51 -5.79
C ALA A 121 -28.86 7.06 -4.48
N VAL A 122 -28.95 8.37 -4.30
CA VAL A 122 -28.42 9.06 -3.13
C VAL A 122 -29.44 10.07 -2.60
N ASP A 123 -29.60 10.13 -1.28
CA ASP A 123 -30.34 11.20 -0.59
C ASP A 123 -29.38 11.99 0.30
N GLU A 124 -29.87 12.86 1.18
CA GLU A 124 -29.01 13.66 2.04
C GLU A 124 -28.08 12.84 2.96
N SER A 125 -28.56 11.70 3.44
CA SER A 125 -27.96 10.93 4.54
C SER A 125 -27.28 9.64 4.08
N SER A 126 -27.73 9.09 2.95
CA SER A 126 -27.58 7.68 2.62
C SER A 126 -27.36 7.45 1.14
N ILE A 127 -26.70 6.34 0.84
CA ILE A 127 -26.50 5.81 -0.50
C ILE A 127 -27.25 4.49 -0.59
N TYR A 128 -28.02 4.33 -1.66
CA TYR A 128 -28.88 3.18 -1.91
C TYR A 128 -28.45 2.49 -3.19
N TRP A 129 -28.53 1.16 -3.22
CA TRP A 129 -28.33 0.42 -4.46
C TRP A 129 -29.26 -0.78 -4.58
N THR A 130 -29.57 -1.09 -5.83
CA THR A 130 -30.23 -2.34 -6.17
C THR A 130 -29.21 -3.44 -6.33
N ASP A 131 -29.50 -4.61 -5.77
CA ASP A 131 -28.73 -5.83 -5.93
C ASP A 131 -29.46 -6.78 -6.87
N ILE A 132 -28.94 -6.88 -8.09
CA ILE A 132 -29.57 -7.68 -9.15
C ILE A 132 -29.28 -9.18 -9.03
N ASN A 133 -28.32 -9.58 -8.18
CA ASN A 133 -28.04 -10.99 -7.93
C ASN A 133 -29.00 -11.53 -6.86
N ASN A 134 -29.26 -10.74 -5.83
CA ASN A 134 -30.06 -11.15 -4.69
C ASN A 134 -31.45 -10.51 -4.64
N ASN A 135 -31.89 -9.83 -5.71
CA ASN A 135 -33.18 -9.13 -5.81
C ASN A 135 -33.49 -8.26 -4.59
N ALA A 136 -32.54 -7.44 -4.13
CA ALA A 136 -32.66 -6.69 -2.89
C ALA A 136 -32.36 -5.20 -3.07
N LEU A 137 -32.88 -4.38 -2.14
CA LEU A 137 -32.51 -2.99 -1.95
C LEU A 137 -31.63 -2.89 -0.70
N TRP A 138 -30.48 -2.26 -0.86
CA TRP A 138 -29.52 -2.02 0.21
C TRP A 138 -29.30 -0.53 0.44
N ARG A 139 -28.83 -0.19 1.64
CA ARG A 139 -28.48 1.18 2.06
C ARG A 139 -27.20 1.19 2.87
N ILE A 140 -26.42 2.25 2.73
CA ILE A 140 -25.34 2.62 3.66
C ILE A 140 -25.44 4.11 4.03
N LEU A 141 -25.08 4.45 5.28
CA LEU A 141 -25.05 5.83 5.76
C LEU A 141 -23.75 6.53 5.37
N LYS A 142 -23.80 7.80 4.96
CA LYS A 142 -22.62 8.58 4.56
C LYS A 142 -21.72 9.00 5.74
N MET A 143 -22.30 9.25 6.91
CA MET A 143 -21.62 9.95 8.03
C MET A 143 -20.93 9.04 9.06
N ASN A 144 -20.81 7.72 8.83
CA ASN A 144 -20.19 6.78 9.80
C ASN A 144 -19.07 5.94 9.14
N SER A 145 -18.13 6.64 8.50
CA SER A 145 -17.10 6.13 7.57
C SER A 145 -16.00 5.23 8.16
N VAL A 146 -16.28 4.41 9.18
CA VAL A 146 -15.31 3.38 9.62
C VAL A 146 -15.89 1.99 9.86
N ASP A 147 -17.21 1.78 10.08
CA ASP A 147 -17.72 0.41 10.35
C ASP A 147 -19.24 0.19 10.12
N THR A 148 -19.93 1.03 9.35
CA THR A 148 -21.36 0.77 9.06
C THR A 148 -21.52 -0.29 7.97
N ALA A 149 -21.90 -1.49 8.37
CA ALA A 149 -22.33 -2.54 7.47
C ALA A 149 -23.53 -2.09 6.61
N PRO A 150 -23.62 -2.54 5.34
CA PRO A 150 -24.77 -2.26 4.50
C PRO A 150 -26.04 -2.90 5.08
N GLU A 151 -27.14 -2.16 5.10
CA GLU A 151 -28.44 -2.62 5.59
C GLU A 151 -29.34 -3.03 4.43
N LYS A 152 -29.93 -4.23 4.50
CA LYS A 152 -30.96 -4.64 3.54
C LYS A 152 -32.29 -3.98 3.90
N ILE A 153 -32.76 -3.06 3.08
CA ILE A 153 -34.05 -2.39 3.27
C ILE A 153 -35.21 -3.25 2.78
N ARG A 154 -35.05 -3.89 1.63
CA ARG A 154 -36.16 -4.62 1.00
C ARG A 154 -35.68 -5.79 0.16
N GLN A 155 -36.52 -6.81 0.09
CA GLN A 155 -36.38 -7.93 -0.84
C GLN A 155 -37.51 -7.84 -1.87
N PHE A 156 -37.17 -8.05 -3.14
CA PHE A 156 -38.09 -8.07 -4.26
C PHE A 156 -38.26 -9.50 -4.78
N GLN A 157 -39.42 -9.76 -5.39
CA GLN A 157 -39.66 -11.00 -6.12
C GLN A 157 -38.96 -10.98 -7.48
N GLU A 158 -38.97 -9.81 -8.14
CA GLU A 158 -38.33 -9.59 -9.44
C GLU A 158 -37.01 -8.83 -9.29
N ARG A 159 -36.18 -8.87 -10.34
CA ARG A 159 -34.86 -8.24 -10.37
C ARG A 159 -34.98 -6.71 -10.45
N PRO A 160 -34.50 -5.94 -9.44
CA PRO A 160 -34.59 -4.49 -9.43
C PRO A 160 -33.45 -3.85 -10.25
N TRP A 161 -33.74 -3.37 -11.45
CA TRP A 161 -32.72 -2.79 -12.35
C TRP A 161 -32.39 -1.33 -12.05
N GLY A 162 -33.39 -0.50 -11.76
CA GLY A 162 -33.22 0.94 -11.59
C GLY A 162 -33.69 1.38 -10.21
N ILE A 163 -33.11 2.48 -9.73
CA ILE A 163 -33.55 3.18 -8.53
C ILE A 163 -33.32 4.67 -8.73
N VAL A 164 -34.25 5.48 -8.26
CA VAL A 164 -34.13 6.93 -8.17
C VAL A 164 -34.62 7.34 -6.79
N ALA A 165 -33.86 8.20 -6.10
CA ALA A 165 -34.27 8.79 -4.84
C ALA A 165 -34.98 10.11 -5.12
N ASN A 166 -36.11 10.35 -4.46
CA ASN A 166 -36.79 11.64 -4.53
C ASN A 166 -36.01 12.66 -3.68
N ASN A 167 -35.32 13.60 -4.34
CA ASN A 167 -34.54 14.63 -3.66
C ASN A 167 -35.21 16.00 -3.88
N ILE A 168 -35.98 16.43 -2.89
CA ILE A 168 -36.86 17.59 -2.98
C ILE A 168 -36.07 18.91 -2.92
N ASP A 169 -34.88 18.90 -2.32
CA ASP A 169 -34.12 20.11 -2.00
C ASP A 169 -33.09 20.52 -3.05
N ILE A 170 -33.05 19.87 -4.22
CA ILE A 170 -32.05 20.19 -5.25
C ILE A 170 -32.09 21.67 -5.64
N ARG A 171 -33.27 22.28 -5.75
CA ARG A 171 -33.43 23.70 -6.10
C ARG A 171 -32.82 24.67 -5.07
N ASN A 172 -32.71 24.24 -3.82
CA ASN A 172 -32.22 25.08 -2.74
C ASN A 172 -30.68 25.13 -2.68
N TYR A 173 -29.98 24.29 -3.45
CA TYR A 173 -28.52 24.33 -3.46
C TYR A 173 -27.99 25.59 -4.17
N PRO A 174 -26.90 26.21 -3.67
CA PRO A 174 -26.40 27.49 -4.16
C PRO A 174 -26.19 27.53 -5.67
N ASP A 175 -25.57 26.50 -6.26
CA ASP A 175 -25.29 26.46 -7.70
C ASP A 175 -26.58 26.39 -8.54
N CYS A 176 -27.61 25.72 -8.02
CA CYS A 176 -28.90 25.60 -8.71
C CYS A 176 -29.67 26.92 -8.64
N LYS A 177 -29.58 27.63 -7.51
CA LYS A 177 -30.17 28.96 -7.34
C LYS A 177 -29.46 30.01 -8.20
N GLU A 178 -28.14 29.93 -8.31
CA GLU A 178 -27.37 30.79 -9.22
C GLU A 178 -27.80 30.55 -10.68
N LEU A 179 -27.96 29.29 -11.08
CA LEU A 179 -28.48 28.96 -12.41
C LEU A 179 -29.90 29.53 -12.63
N GLU A 180 -30.79 29.42 -11.65
CA GLU A 180 -32.17 29.96 -11.74
C GLU A 180 -32.16 31.48 -11.93
N LEU A 181 -31.32 32.21 -11.17
CA LEU A 181 -31.15 33.66 -11.34
C LEU A 181 -30.61 34.03 -12.72
N LEU A 182 -29.65 33.26 -13.25
CA LEU A 182 -29.11 33.48 -14.60
C LEU A 182 -30.16 33.24 -15.69
N ILE A 183 -31.04 32.25 -15.50
CA ILE A 183 -32.16 31.99 -16.41
C ILE A 183 -33.15 33.17 -16.38
N GLU A 184 -33.54 33.64 -15.19
CA GLU A 184 -34.43 34.80 -15.04
C GLU A 184 -33.85 36.07 -15.67
N GLU A 185 -32.54 36.31 -15.49
CA GLU A 185 -31.85 37.44 -16.11
C GLU A 185 -31.82 37.32 -17.64
N TYR A 186 -31.55 36.13 -18.17
CA TYR A 186 -31.56 35.87 -19.61
C TYR A 186 -32.94 36.09 -20.23
N GLU A 187 -34.00 35.55 -19.61
CA GLU A 187 -35.38 35.72 -20.06
C GLU A 187 -35.83 37.19 -20.04
N LYS A 188 -35.40 37.94 -19.01
CA LYS A 188 -35.71 39.38 -18.91
C LYS A 188 -35.00 40.22 -19.97
N ASN A 189 -33.76 39.87 -20.31
CA ASN A 189 -32.95 40.64 -21.27
C ASN A 189 -33.29 40.32 -22.73
N ASN A 190 -33.69 39.09 -23.04
CA ASN A 190 -33.96 38.65 -24.41
C ASN A 190 -35.45 38.56 -24.77
N GLY A 191 -36.35 38.84 -23.82
CA GLY A 191 -37.77 38.58 -23.97
C GLY A 191 -38.06 37.08 -24.02
N ALA A 192 -39.30 36.69 -23.75
CA ALA A 192 -39.75 35.33 -24.00
C ALA A 192 -39.62 35.04 -25.50
N ILE A 193 -38.54 34.38 -25.90
CA ILE A 193 -38.42 33.78 -27.22
C ILE A 193 -39.50 32.70 -27.26
N GLU A 194 -40.58 32.92 -28.01
CA GLU A 194 -41.36 31.81 -28.56
C GLU A 194 -40.36 30.82 -29.15
N GLU A 195 -40.45 29.54 -28.79
CA GLU A 195 -39.54 28.45 -29.17
C GLU A 195 -39.46 28.17 -30.70
N ASP A 196 -39.59 29.18 -31.54
CA ASP A 196 -39.32 29.11 -32.96
C ASP A 196 -37.82 29.17 -33.21
N LEU A 197 -37.27 27.98 -33.47
CA LEU A 197 -36.09 27.74 -34.27
C LEU A 197 -34.93 28.72 -34.02
N ILE A 198 -34.27 28.58 -32.87
CA ILE A 198 -32.81 28.68 -32.95
C ILE A 198 -32.36 27.39 -33.62
N SER A 199 -32.38 27.38 -34.96
CA SER A 199 -31.36 26.65 -35.69
C SER A 199 -30.05 27.24 -35.21
N ILE A 200 -29.51 26.68 -34.12
CA ILE A 200 -28.09 26.72 -33.88
C ILE A 200 -27.56 25.92 -35.06
N GLU A 201 -27.40 26.59 -36.21
CA GLU A 201 -26.33 26.20 -37.10
C GLU A 201 -25.13 26.09 -36.17
N PRO A 202 -24.59 24.88 -35.96
CA PRO A 202 -23.46 24.72 -35.09
C PRO A 202 -22.46 25.74 -35.58
N VAL A 203 -22.04 26.66 -34.70
CA VAL A 203 -21.00 27.61 -35.02
C VAL A 203 -19.93 26.78 -35.70
N LYS A 204 -19.75 26.99 -37.01
CA LYS A 204 -18.72 26.33 -37.82
C LYS A 204 -17.37 26.93 -37.40
N GLU A 205 -17.07 26.89 -36.11
CA GLU A 205 -15.70 26.79 -35.68
C GLU A 205 -15.26 25.44 -36.21
N ASN A 206 -14.54 25.48 -37.33
CA ASN A 206 -13.84 24.34 -37.88
C ASN A 206 -13.17 23.62 -36.70
N PRO A 207 -13.67 22.44 -36.25
CA PRO A 207 -13.16 21.84 -35.04
C PRO A 207 -11.75 21.34 -35.35
N PHE A 208 -10.75 22.11 -34.95
CA PHE A 208 -9.36 21.76 -35.11
C PHE A 208 -8.91 20.98 -33.88
N CYS A 209 -8.35 19.81 -34.10
CA CYS A 209 -7.76 19.01 -33.03
C CYS A 209 -6.31 19.42 -32.84
N LEU A 210 -5.96 19.83 -31.63
CA LEU A 210 -4.61 20.14 -31.21
C LEU A 210 -3.82 18.86 -30.94
N ASN A 211 -2.50 19.01 -30.80
CA ASN A 211 -1.59 17.91 -30.43
C ASN A 211 -1.71 16.65 -31.31
N GLY A 212 -2.08 16.86 -32.58
CA GLY A 212 -2.23 15.80 -33.57
C GLY A 212 -3.44 14.89 -33.35
N GLY A 213 -4.45 15.32 -32.60
CA GLY A 213 -5.73 14.62 -32.52
C GLY A 213 -6.41 14.47 -33.89
N GLU A 214 -7.23 13.44 -34.04
CA GLU A 214 -7.96 13.17 -35.28
C GLU A 214 -9.43 13.56 -35.11
N LEU A 215 -9.97 14.36 -36.02
CA LEU A 215 -11.38 14.74 -35.97
C LEU A 215 -12.26 13.54 -36.33
N LYS A 216 -13.10 13.08 -35.39
CA LYS A 216 -14.09 12.03 -35.60
C LYS A 216 -15.49 12.64 -35.47
N GLY A 217 -16.05 13.11 -36.59
CA GLY A 217 -17.33 13.80 -36.60
C GLY A 217 -17.24 15.18 -35.92
N SER A 218 -17.88 15.34 -34.76
CA SER A 218 -17.91 16.59 -33.98
C SER A 218 -16.93 16.63 -32.80
N PHE A 219 -16.13 15.59 -32.58
CA PHE A 219 -15.19 15.52 -31.45
C PHE A 219 -13.78 15.10 -31.90
N CYS A 220 -12.77 15.50 -31.12
CA CYS A 220 -11.38 15.13 -31.37
C CYS A 220 -11.02 13.82 -30.68
N ALA A 221 -10.60 12.82 -31.47
CA ALA A 221 -9.96 11.62 -30.97
C ALA A 221 -8.49 11.94 -30.65
N CYS A 222 -8.18 12.10 -29.37
CA CYS A 222 -6.86 12.53 -28.94
C CYS A 222 -5.79 11.46 -29.06
N LYS A 223 -4.59 11.88 -29.50
CA LYS A 223 -3.39 11.04 -29.46
C LYS A 223 -2.97 10.75 -28.02
N ARG A 224 -2.15 9.71 -27.88
CA ARG A 224 -1.66 9.22 -26.58
C ARG A 224 -1.07 10.36 -25.75
N GLY A 225 -1.60 10.55 -24.54
CA GLY A 225 -1.13 11.57 -23.60
C GLY A 225 -1.90 12.89 -23.60
N PHE A 226 -2.90 13.05 -24.47
CA PHE A 226 -3.74 14.25 -24.53
C PHE A 226 -5.22 13.94 -24.25
N THR A 227 -5.94 14.93 -23.76
CA THR A 227 -7.36 14.89 -23.43
C THR A 227 -7.98 16.29 -23.60
N GLY A 228 -9.30 16.41 -23.42
CA GLY A 228 -10.04 17.66 -23.64
C GLY A 228 -10.73 17.69 -25.00
N GLN A 229 -11.58 18.70 -25.21
CA GLN A 229 -12.45 18.83 -26.39
C GLN A 229 -11.67 18.87 -27.70
N TYR A 230 -10.53 19.55 -27.68
CA TYR A 230 -9.64 19.75 -28.81
C TYR A 230 -8.29 19.10 -28.57
N CYS A 231 -8.16 18.20 -27.60
CA CYS A 231 -6.89 17.58 -27.20
C CYS A 231 -5.86 18.56 -26.65
N GLU A 232 -6.33 19.66 -26.04
CA GLU A 232 -5.53 20.75 -25.50
C GLU A 232 -4.90 20.43 -24.14
N LYS A 233 -5.46 19.49 -23.39
CA LYS A 233 -4.98 19.14 -22.05
C LYS A 233 -4.02 17.96 -22.13
N GLU A 234 -2.84 18.09 -21.53
CA GLU A 234 -1.95 16.96 -21.31
C GLU A 234 -2.46 16.11 -20.15
N ARG A 235 -2.56 14.79 -20.35
CA ARG A 235 -3.14 13.86 -19.38
C ARG A 235 -2.31 13.72 -18.10
N CYS A 236 -1.00 13.98 -18.19
CA CYS A 236 -0.10 13.96 -17.04
C CYS A 236 0.07 15.32 -16.33
N HIS A 237 -0.41 16.41 -16.92
CA HIS A 237 -0.25 17.74 -16.35
C HIS A 237 -1.04 17.85 -15.04
N ASN A 238 -0.33 18.09 -13.92
CA ASN A 238 -0.88 18.13 -12.57
C ASN A 238 -1.74 16.91 -12.19
N PHE A 239 -1.55 15.77 -12.87
CA PHE A 239 -2.31 14.56 -12.57
C PHE A 239 -1.84 13.94 -11.26
N CYS A 240 -0.55 13.74 -11.03
CA CYS A 240 -0.07 13.25 -9.75
C CYS A 240 0.10 14.39 -8.75
N LEU A 241 -0.54 14.30 -7.58
CA LEU A 241 -0.33 15.27 -6.50
C LEU A 241 1.08 15.16 -5.93
N HIS A 242 1.53 13.92 -5.72
CA HIS A 242 2.91 13.60 -5.36
C HIS A 242 3.45 12.54 -6.33
N GLY A 243 4.75 12.58 -6.65
CA GLY A 243 5.36 11.56 -7.51
C GLY A 243 5.34 11.87 -8.99
N THR A 244 5.56 10.82 -9.78
CA THR A 244 5.84 10.95 -11.20
C THR A 244 4.73 10.31 -12.02
N CYS A 245 4.18 11.09 -12.96
CA CYS A 245 3.19 10.60 -13.92
C CYS A 245 3.86 9.86 -15.07
N HIS A 246 3.26 8.75 -15.48
CA HIS A 246 3.60 8.03 -16.71
C HIS A 246 2.32 7.61 -17.44
N LEU A 247 2.44 7.39 -18.75
CA LEU A 247 1.31 6.97 -19.58
C LEU A 247 1.33 5.45 -19.77
N SER A 248 0.24 4.79 -19.39
CA SER A 248 0.02 3.36 -19.62
C SER A 248 0.11 3.01 -21.12
N PRO A 249 0.30 1.73 -21.50
CA PRO A 249 0.29 1.29 -22.90
C PRO A 249 -0.94 1.74 -23.70
N THR A 250 -2.08 1.97 -23.04
CA THR A 250 -3.33 2.46 -23.63
C THR A 250 -3.47 3.98 -23.63
N GLY A 251 -2.53 4.71 -23.00
CA GLY A 251 -2.46 6.17 -23.01
C GLY A 251 -3.07 6.87 -21.80
N TYR A 252 -3.37 6.13 -20.73
CA TYR A 252 -3.93 6.67 -19.49
C TYR A 252 -2.85 7.14 -18.53
N ALA A 253 -3.11 8.19 -17.76
CA ALA A 253 -2.16 8.72 -16.79
C ALA A 253 -2.13 7.83 -15.53
N GLN A 254 -0.93 7.44 -15.10
CA GLN A 254 -0.69 6.61 -13.92
C GLN A 254 0.40 7.25 -13.07
N CYS A 255 0.25 7.22 -11.76
CA CYS A 255 1.20 7.81 -10.83
C CYS A 255 2.09 6.75 -10.18
N ILE A 256 3.40 6.97 -10.24
CA ILE A 256 4.36 6.25 -9.39
C ILE A 256 4.52 7.07 -8.12
N CYS A 257 3.93 6.57 -7.05
CA CYS A 257 3.94 7.28 -5.78
C CYS A 257 5.31 7.17 -5.09
N PRO A 258 5.82 8.30 -4.56
CA PRO A 258 7.04 8.28 -3.77
C PRO A 258 6.79 7.55 -2.45
N LEU A 259 7.88 7.11 -1.82
CA LEU A 259 7.83 6.42 -0.53
C LEU A 259 7.06 7.27 0.49
N GLY A 260 5.97 6.71 1.02
CA GLY A 260 5.09 7.38 1.98
C GLY A 260 3.79 7.91 1.41
N PHE A 261 3.61 7.92 0.10
CA PHE A 261 2.34 8.28 -0.53
C PHE A 261 1.67 7.07 -1.19
N ALA A 262 0.35 7.12 -1.29
CA ALA A 262 -0.50 6.10 -1.87
C ALA A 262 -1.73 6.74 -2.54
N GLY A 263 -2.50 5.91 -3.26
CA GLY A 263 -3.65 6.36 -4.05
C GLY A 263 -3.35 6.43 -5.54
N SER A 264 -4.39 6.56 -6.37
CA SER A 264 -4.24 6.59 -7.83
C SER A 264 -3.54 7.86 -8.33
N ARG A 265 -3.55 8.92 -7.52
CA ARG A 265 -2.90 10.22 -7.77
C ARG A 265 -1.87 10.58 -6.71
N CYS A 266 -1.49 9.61 -5.85
CA CYS A 266 -0.58 9.79 -4.72
C CYS A 266 -1.04 10.89 -3.74
N GLU A 267 -2.35 10.95 -3.55
CA GLU A 267 -3.04 11.92 -2.71
C GLU A 267 -3.06 11.54 -1.23
N LYS A 268 -2.85 10.26 -0.90
CA LYS A 268 -2.91 9.75 0.46
C LYS A 268 -1.52 9.67 1.06
N ASP A 269 -1.27 10.44 2.12
CA ASP A 269 -0.12 10.24 2.98
C ASP A 269 -0.35 8.96 3.81
N LYS A 270 0.55 7.99 3.68
CA LYS A 270 0.49 6.71 4.39
C LYS A 270 0.72 6.87 5.89
N CYS A 271 1.28 7.97 6.38
CA CYS A 271 1.58 8.22 7.79
C CYS A 271 0.53 9.07 8.53
N SER A 272 -0.27 9.88 7.83
CA SER A 272 -1.13 10.92 8.43
C SER A 272 -2.11 10.38 9.49
N THR A 273 -2.54 9.12 9.39
CA THR A 273 -3.41 8.45 10.37
C THR A 273 -2.97 7.02 10.71
N TYR A 274 -1.77 6.61 10.27
CA TYR A 274 -1.32 5.23 10.48
C TYR A 274 -0.88 5.00 11.93
N CYS A 275 -0.07 5.89 12.52
CA CYS A 275 0.31 5.76 13.93
C CYS A 275 -0.72 6.43 14.84
N LEU A 276 -1.24 5.69 15.81
CA LEU A 276 -2.25 6.13 16.77
C LEU A 276 -1.61 6.62 18.07
N ASN A 277 -2.39 7.32 18.89
CA ASN A 277 -2.02 7.77 20.24
C ASN A 277 -0.67 8.49 20.33
N GLY A 278 -0.37 9.37 19.37
CA GLY A 278 0.87 10.15 19.35
C GLY A 278 2.12 9.36 18.95
N GLY A 279 1.96 8.18 18.34
CA GLY A 279 3.06 7.44 17.73
C GLY A 279 3.75 8.22 16.60
N THR A 280 5.08 8.18 16.58
CA THR A 280 5.87 8.80 15.50
C THR A 280 5.97 7.85 14.31
N CYS A 281 5.56 8.29 13.13
CA CYS A 281 5.55 7.48 11.92
C CYS A 281 6.84 7.65 11.11
N GLN A 282 7.44 6.55 10.65
CA GLN A 282 8.61 6.55 9.78
C GLN A 282 8.42 5.59 8.60
N HIS A 283 8.87 6.01 7.42
CA HIS A 283 8.92 5.14 6.24
C HIS A 283 10.29 4.50 6.10
N ILE A 284 10.33 3.17 6.03
CA ILE A 284 11.56 2.40 5.85
C ILE A 284 11.63 1.86 4.42
N LYS A 285 12.77 2.06 3.74
CA LYS A 285 12.99 1.52 2.38
C LYS A 285 12.91 -0.01 2.40
N GLY A 286 12.05 -0.58 1.54
CA GLY A 286 11.86 -2.03 1.41
C GLY A 286 10.66 -2.61 2.18
N GLN A 287 9.94 -1.80 2.96
CA GLN A 287 8.68 -2.19 3.61
C GLN A 287 7.49 -1.49 2.95
N LEU A 288 6.39 -2.24 2.72
CA LEU A 288 5.17 -1.71 2.09
C LEU A 288 4.38 -0.78 3.02
N GLU A 289 4.41 -1.07 4.33
CA GLU A 289 3.72 -0.35 5.39
C GLU A 289 4.67 0.57 6.17
N PRO A 290 4.19 1.71 6.72
CA PRO A 290 4.98 2.55 7.62
C PRO A 290 5.28 1.84 8.94
N VAL A 291 6.32 2.28 9.64
CA VAL A 291 6.67 1.80 10.98
C VAL A 291 6.39 2.88 12.02
N CYS A 292 5.70 2.51 13.09
CA CYS A 292 5.38 3.41 14.20
C CYS A 292 6.35 3.22 15.37
N THR A 293 6.88 4.32 15.89
CA THR A 293 7.57 4.38 17.17
C THR A 293 6.62 4.90 18.22
N CYS A 294 6.27 4.05 19.20
CA CYS A 294 5.25 4.38 20.20
C CYS A 294 5.84 5.12 21.40
N PRO A 295 5.17 6.17 21.91
CA PRO A 295 5.53 6.80 23.17
C PRO A 295 5.34 5.83 24.35
N GLY A 296 6.03 6.09 25.47
CA GLY A 296 6.01 5.23 26.65
C GLY A 296 4.59 4.98 27.18
N GLY A 297 4.27 3.72 27.48
CA GLY A 297 2.93 3.33 27.93
C GLY A 297 1.95 3.00 26.80
N ILE A 298 2.42 2.90 25.55
CA ILE A 298 1.62 2.53 24.36
C ILE A 298 2.41 1.53 23.51
N ALA A 299 1.75 0.50 22.99
CA ALA A 299 2.34 -0.60 22.23
C ALA A 299 1.46 -1.05 21.05
N GLY A 300 2.02 -1.92 20.21
CA GLY A 300 1.39 -2.44 19.01
C GLY A 300 1.96 -1.83 17.73
N LYS A 301 1.71 -2.47 16.58
CA LYS A 301 2.26 -2.08 15.26
C LYS A 301 1.92 -0.64 14.86
N ARG A 302 0.78 -0.14 15.33
CA ARG A 302 0.26 1.21 15.07
C ARG A 302 0.10 2.02 16.36
N CYS A 303 0.71 1.60 17.46
CA CYS A 303 0.53 2.23 18.78
C CYS A 303 -0.93 2.26 19.25
N GLN A 304 -1.69 1.22 18.89
CA GLN A 304 -3.13 1.15 19.13
C GLN A 304 -3.50 0.61 20.51
N ARG A 305 -2.55 0.03 21.26
CA ARG A 305 -2.80 -0.59 22.56
C ARG A 305 -2.09 0.18 23.67
N GLN A 306 -2.68 0.21 24.85
CA GLN A 306 -1.99 0.70 26.05
C GLN A 306 -0.95 -0.34 26.46
N ALA A 307 0.29 0.10 26.70
CA ALA A 307 1.38 -0.72 27.24
C ALA A 307 1.41 -0.64 28.76
N ASP A 308 0.24 -0.77 29.38
CA ASP A 308 0.19 -1.08 30.80
C ASP A 308 0.56 -2.56 31.01
N PHE A 309 0.80 -2.93 32.27
CA PHE A 309 1.22 -4.31 32.57
C PHE A 309 0.14 -5.34 32.16
N HIS A 310 -1.14 -4.93 32.10
CA HIS A 310 -2.23 -5.78 31.59
C HIS A 310 -2.10 -6.02 30.08
N GLY A 311 -1.88 -4.99 29.26
CA GLY A 311 -1.68 -5.15 27.83
C GLY A 311 -0.41 -5.93 27.47
N LEU A 312 0.66 -5.78 28.25
CA LEU A 312 1.88 -6.60 28.11
C LEU A 312 1.64 -8.07 28.47
N CYS A 313 0.86 -8.34 29.51
CA CYS A 313 0.48 -9.68 29.92
C CYS A 313 -0.38 -10.39 28.87
N ASP A 314 -1.38 -9.70 28.32
CA ASP A 314 -2.22 -10.19 27.23
C ASP A 314 -1.40 -10.59 26.00
N MET A 315 -0.50 -9.70 25.54
CA MET A 315 0.41 -10.01 24.44
C MET A 315 1.29 -11.22 24.73
N TYR A 316 1.88 -11.28 25.92
CA TYR A 316 2.74 -12.40 26.32
C TYR A 316 1.98 -13.73 26.31
N CYS A 317 0.75 -13.77 26.83
CA CYS A 317 -0.07 -14.98 26.86
C CYS A 317 -0.68 -15.36 25.49
N SER A 318 -0.78 -14.41 24.56
CA SER A 318 -1.29 -14.64 23.20
C SER A 318 -0.30 -15.38 22.29
N GLU A 319 1.00 -15.41 22.63
CA GLU A 319 2.00 -16.19 21.91
C GLU A 319 1.90 -17.68 22.28
N SER A 320 1.95 -18.56 21.27
CA SER A 320 1.79 -20.01 21.44
C SER A 320 2.83 -20.65 22.38
N VAL A 321 3.98 -20.00 22.56
CA VAL A 321 5.09 -20.43 23.42
C VAL A 321 4.79 -20.23 24.91
N SER A 322 3.83 -19.37 25.25
CA SER A 322 3.59 -18.89 26.62
C SER A 322 2.44 -19.62 27.33
N ARG A 323 1.89 -20.70 26.76
CA ARG A 323 0.85 -21.51 27.41
C ARG A 323 1.43 -22.13 28.69
N ASN A 324 0.85 -21.78 29.84
CA ASN A 324 1.33 -22.17 31.18
C ASN A 324 2.68 -21.54 31.53
N SER A 325 2.74 -20.20 31.52
CA SER A 325 3.94 -19.45 31.84
C SER A 325 3.64 -18.12 32.53
N TYR A 326 4.67 -17.49 33.10
CA TYR A 326 4.53 -16.31 33.94
C TYR A 326 5.50 -15.20 33.52
N LEU A 327 5.03 -13.95 33.56
CA LEU A 327 5.83 -12.74 33.29
C LEU A 327 5.84 -11.85 34.54
N VAL A 328 7.02 -11.41 34.98
CA VAL A 328 7.19 -10.57 36.17
C VAL A 328 7.79 -9.23 35.78
N SER A 329 7.26 -8.14 36.35
CA SER A 329 7.82 -6.82 36.14
C SER A 329 9.24 -6.72 36.71
N LYS A 330 10.09 -5.86 36.12
CA LYS A 330 11.48 -5.67 36.55
C LYS A 330 11.61 -5.30 38.04
N ASP A 331 10.63 -4.56 38.57
CA ASP A 331 10.54 -4.16 39.98
C ASP A 331 9.81 -5.18 40.88
N ARG A 332 9.42 -6.34 40.32
CA ARG A 332 8.74 -7.47 40.99
C ARG A 332 7.38 -7.15 41.62
N LYS A 333 6.80 -5.99 41.30
CA LYS A 333 5.51 -5.53 41.82
C LYS A 333 4.31 -6.07 41.07
N TRP A 334 4.52 -6.57 39.85
CA TRP A 334 3.43 -7.07 39.01
C TRP A 334 3.78 -8.45 38.47
N LEU A 335 2.80 -9.36 38.58
CA LEU A 335 2.89 -10.74 38.12
C LEU A 335 1.77 -10.99 37.12
N CYS A 336 2.13 -11.55 35.97
CA CYS A 336 1.25 -12.02 34.92
C CYS A 336 1.33 -13.54 34.87
N SER A 337 0.18 -14.20 34.88
CA SER A 337 0.04 -15.67 34.78
C SER A 337 -0.81 -16.02 33.56
N CYS A 338 -0.31 -16.93 32.72
CA CYS A 338 -1.00 -17.43 31.55
C CYS A 338 -1.40 -18.89 31.76
N GLU A 339 -2.69 -19.18 31.86
CA GLU A 339 -3.20 -20.55 31.97
C GLU A 339 -4.17 -20.82 30.82
N ASN A 340 -3.84 -21.77 29.94
CA ASN A 340 -4.67 -22.14 28.79
C ASN A 340 -5.17 -20.96 27.91
N GLY A 341 -4.35 -19.92 27.75
CA GLY A 341 -4.68 -18.74 26.94
C GLY A 341 -5.50 -17.67 27.66
N VAL A 342 -5.85 -17.88 28.93
CA VAL A 342 -6.44 -16.87 29.81
C VAL A 342 -5.33 -16.27 30.66
N PHE A 343 -5.24 -14.94 30.67
CA PHE A 343 -4.25 -14.22 31.46
C PHE A 343 -4.85 -13.66 32.75
N SER A 344 -4.07 -13.64 33.82
CA SER A 344 -4.40 -12.93 35.05
C SER A 344 -3.23 -12.07 35.51
N VAL A 345 -3.54 -10.87 35.99
CA VAL A 345 -2.55 -9.91 36.49
C VAL A 345 -2.81 -9.66 37.97
N SER A 346 -1.76 -9.78 38.76
CA SER A 346 -1.79 -9.52 40.20
C SER A 346 -0.73 -8.49 40.60
N LYS A 347 -1.12 -7.58 41.49
CA LYS A 347 -0.20 -6.63 42.14
C LYS A 347 0.47 -7.34 43.31
N ASN A 348 1.72 -7.72 43.13
CA ASN A 348 2.49 -8.47 44.10
C ASN A 348 3.07 -7.53 45.18
N ASN A 349 2.53 -7.64 46.40
CA ASN A 349 3.10 -7.02 47.61
C ASN A 349 3.90 -8.01 48.47
N GLN A 350 4.06 -9.26 48.02
CA GLN A 350 4.68 -10.34 48.77
C GLN A 350 6.19 -10.44 48.49
N THR A 351 6.96 -10.88 49.49
CA THR A 351 8.42 -11.02 49.39
C THR A 351 8.80 -12.26 48.55
N LEU A 352 10.04 -12.33 48.07
CA LEU A 352 10.51 -13.44 47.24
C LEU A 352 10.32 -14.81 47.93
N GLN A 353 10.53 -14.87 49.24
CA GLN A 353 10.37 -16.10 50.04
C GLN A 353 8.93 -16.63 50.06
N THR A 354 7.93 -15.75 50.10
CA THR A 354 6.52 -16.14 50.05
C THR A 354 6.07 -16.65 48.68
N LEU A 355 6.74 -16.26 47.60
CA LEU A 355 6.51 -16.80 46.25
C LEU A 355 7.04 -18.24 46.09
N TYR A 356 8.06 -18.62 46.86
CA TYR A 356 8.65 -19.97 46.85
C TYR A 356 7.94 -20.97 47.78
N ALA A 357 6.94 -20.54 48.54
CA ALA A 357 6.19 -21.45 49.38
C ALA A 357 5.32 -22.36 48.49
N GLU A 358 5.42 -23.69 48.66
CA GLU A 358 4.60 -24.67 47.92
C GLU A 358 3.09 -24.45 48.10
N SER A 359 2.69 -23.77 49.19
CA SER A 359 1.32 -23.37 49.48
C SER A 359 0.84 -22.13 48.72
N SER A 360 1.70 -21.47 47.94
CA SER A 360 1.33 -20.31 47.15
C SER A 360 0.51 -20.75 45.93
N PRO A 361 -0.62 -20.09 45.62
CA PRO A 361 -1.38 -20.36 44.39
C PRO A 361 -0.58 -20.03 43.12
N PHE A 362 0.62 -19.46 43.26
CA PHE A 362 1.53 -19.06 42.17
C PHE A 362 2.82 -19.90 42.10
N TYR A 363 2.92 -20.99 42.86
CA TYR A 363 4.10 -21.86 42.87
C TYR A 363 4.15 -22.76 41.63
N ASP A 364 4.92 -22.35 40.62
CA ASP A 364 5.34 -23.21 39.51
C ASP A 364 6.85 -23.44 39.58
N LYS A 365 7.26 -24.72 39.56
CA LYS A 365 8.66 -25.13 39.57
C LYS A 365 9.47 -24.51 38.43
N SER A 366 8.87 -24.36 37.24
CA SER A 366 9.51 -23.74 36.09
C SER A 366 9.78 -22.23 36.28
N PHE A 367 8.87 -21.56 37.00
CA PHE A 367 8.94 -20.14 37.34
C PHE A 367 10.00 -19.87 38.41
N VAL A 368 10.04 -20.72 39.44
CA VAL A 368 11.05 -20.66 40.51
C VAL A 368 12.46 -20.84 39.95
N GLU A 369 12.65 -21.76 38.99
CA GLU A 369 13.92 -21.93 38.29
C GLU A 369 14.29 -20.67 37.46
N LYS A 370 13.34 -20.05 36.75
CA LYS A 370 13.60 -18.80 36.00
C LYS A 370 13.95 -17.61 36.90
N LEU A 371 13.37 -17.51 38.10
CA LEU A 371 13.70 -16.46 39.07
C LEU A 371 15.09 -16.64 39.71
N THR A 372 15.54 -17.88 39.88
CA THR A 372 16.82 -18.21 40.53
C THR A 372 18.00 -18.12 39.58
N MET A 373 17.81 -18.34 38.27
CA MET A 373 18.86 -18.17 37.25
C MET A 373 19.25 -16.70 36.99
N GLY A 374 18.53 -15.73 37.56
CA GLY A 374 18.91 -14.30 37.55
C GLY A 374 19.92 -13.88 38.62
N GLY A 375 20.48 -14.82 39.40
CA GLY A 375 21.41 -14.57 40.49
C GLY A 375 22.89 -14.70 40.11
N ASP A 376 23.57 -13.55 40.04
CA ASP A 376 25.03 -13.34 40.18
C ASP A 376 26.01 -14.04 39.21
N TYR A 377 26.10 -13.49 37.99
CA TYR A 377 27.30 -13.58 37.13
C TYR A 377 28.59 -13.12 37.84
N SER A 378 28.45 -12.35 38.92
CA SER A 378 29.50 -11.84 39.80
C SER A 378 30.42 -12.96 40.32
N ILE A 379 29.87 -14.11 40.73
CA ILE A 379 30.65 -15.20 41.35
C ILE A 379 31.46 -15.96 40.27
N MET A 380 30.85 -16.19 39.10
CA MET A 380 31.53 -16.84 37.97
C MET A 380 32.67 -15.98 37.42
N VAL A 381 32.49 -14.66 37.37
CA VAL A 381 33.52 -13.71 36.96
C VAL A 381 34.68 -13.68 37.97
N ILE A 382 34.39 -13.70 39.28
CA ILE A 382 35.44 -13.75 40.31
C ILE A 382 36.23 -15.06 40.21
N ALA A 383 35.57 -16.20 39.98
CA ALA A 383 36.25 -17.49 39.80
C ALA A 383 37.16 -17.50 38.55
N LEU A 384 36.70 -16.94 37.43
CA LEU A 384 37.48 -16.80 36.20
C LEU A 384 38.70 -15.88 36.40
N ILE A 385 38.54 -14.73 37.07
CA ILE A 385 39.64 -13.82 37.38
C ILE A 385 40.67 -14.51 38.29
N SER A 386 40.20 -15.27 39.28
CA SER A 386 41.06 -16.04 40.20
C SER A 386 41.89 -17.08 39.45
N LEU A 387 41.26 -17.79 38.49
CA LEU A 387 41.92 -18.79 37.66
C LEU A 387 42.98 -18.17 36.73
N VAL A 388 42.69 -17.00 36.15
CA VAL A 388 43.64 -16.27 35.29
C VAL A 388 44.85 -15.80 36.10
N LEU A 389 44.64 -15.25 37.29
CA LEU A 389 45.73 -14.81 38.17
C LEU A 389 46.65 -15.98 38.58
N LEU A 390 46.07 -17.16 38.86
CA LEU A 390 46.84 -18.35 39.20
C LEU A 390 47.69 -18.85 38.03
N ASN A 391 47.15 -18.82 36.81
CA ASN A 391 47.89 -19.17 35.60
C ASN A 391 49.03 -18.18 35.31
N VAL A 392 48.80 -16.87 35.49
CA VAL A 392 49.85 -15.85 35.34
C VAL A 392 50.96 -16.04 36.37
N ALA A 393 50.63 -16.35 37.62
CA ALA A 393 51.63 -16.65 38.66
C ALA A 393 52.47 -17.89 38.31
N LEU A 394 51.84 -18.95 37.79
CA LEU A 394 52.53 -20.15 37.31
C LEU A 394 53.46 -19.85 36.13
N ILE A 395 53.03 -19.03 35.16
CA ILE A 395 53.86 -18.60 34.03
C ILE A 395 55.06 -17.78 34.51
N ILE A 396 54.87 -16.86 35.45
CA ILE A 396 55.97 -16.05 36.02
C ILE A 396 56.97 -16.96 36.76
N TYR A 397 56.48 -17.91 37.55
CA TYR A 397 57.33 -18.91 38.21
C TYR A 397 58.11 -19.73 37.18
N HIS A 398 57.46 -20.16 36.11
CA HIS A 398 58.08 -20.95 35.06
C HIS A 398 59.11 -20.15 34.24
N CYS A 399 58.87 -18.85 34.01
CA CYS A 399 59.80 -17.94 33.36
C CYS A 399 61.01 -17.61 34.24
N ARG A 400 60.84 -17.50 35.56
CA ARG A 400 61.94 -17.26 36.51
C ARG A 400 62.84 -18.47 36.72
N THR A 401 62.31 -19.67 36.59
CA THR A 401 63.05 -20.93 36.79
C THR A 401 63.75 -21.44 35.53
N ARG A 402 63.50 -20.84 34.36
CA ARG A 402 64.23 -21.19 33.13
C ARG A 402 65.64 -20.56 33.12
N PRO A 403 66.71 -21.36 32.93
CA PRO A 403 68.07 -20.82 32.79
C PRO A 403 68.20 -19.98 31.51
N LYS A 404 68.73 -18.76 31.64
CA LYS A 404 68.97 -17.84 30.52
C LYS A 404 70.02 -18.42 29.57
N ARG A 405 69.69 -18.58 28.28
CA ARG A 405 70.65 -18.97 27.24
C ARG A 405 71.67 -17.83 27.00
N PRO A 406 72.98 -18.12 26.88
CA PRO A 406 74.00 -17.10 26.66
C PRO A 406 73.92 -16.53 25.24
N ILE A 407 74.03 -15.19 25.14
CA ILE A 407 74.01 -14.43 23.88
C ILE A 407 75.44 -14.39 23.31
N ILE A 408 75.67 -15.07 22.18
CA ILE A 408 76.95 -15.02 21.45
C ILE A 408 76.94 -13.82 20.49
N LYS A 409 77.79 -12.81 20.74
CA LYS A 409 78.01 -11.69 19.80
C LYS A 409 79.10 -12.08 18.79
N LYS A 410 78.73 -12.38 17.53
CA LYS A 410 79.71 -12.51 16.44
C LYS A 410 80.03 -11.13 15.87
N ARG A 411 81.32 -10.77 15.87
CA ARG A 411 81.87 -9.56 15.24
C ARG A 411 82.29 -9.91 13.80
N VAL A 412 81.68 -9.28 12.80
CA VAL A 412 82.07 -9.42 11.39
C VAL A 412 82.98 -8.23 11.04
N ILE A 413 84.19 -8.54 10.58
CA ILE A 413 85.18 -7.55 10.10
C ILE A 413 84.95 -7.42 8.59
N VAL A 414 84.57 -6.23 8.13
CA VAL A 414 84.39 -5.93 6.71
C VAL A 414 85.67 -5.31 6.17
N ASN A 415 86.23 -5.90 5.12
CA ASN A 415 87.44 -5.41 4.47
C ASN A 415 87.08 -4.25 3.52
N ARG A 416 87.89 -3.18 3.55
CA ARG A 416 87.73 -2.03 2.64
C ARG A 416 88.29 -2.38 1.28
N ASN A 417 87.39 -2.70 0.35
CA ASN A 417 87.37 -2.30 -1.06
C ASN A 417 86.31 -3.16 -1.77
N VAL A 418 85.64 -2.56 -2.75
CA VAL A 418 84.63 -3.15 -3.66
C VAL A 418 83.17 -3.04 -3.18
N THR A 419 82.47 -2.01 -3.69
CA THR A 419 81.11 -2.16 -4.25
C THR A 419 81.30 -2.51 -5.74
N PRO A 420 80.53 -3.46 -6.34
CA PRO A 420 79.24 -3.05 -6.93
C PRO A 420 78.18 -4.16 -7.13
N LEU A 421 76.92 -3.71 -7.24
CA LEU A 421 75.88 -4.04 -8.24
C LEU A 421 75.68 -5.48 -8.78
N THR A 422 74.38 -5.75 -9.00
CA THR A 422 73.78 -6.61 -10.04
C THR A 422 73.96 -8.13 -9.93
N TYR A 423 72.92 -8.79 -9.39
CA TYR A 423 72.48 -10.07 -9.94
C TYR A 423 70.96 -10.16 -9.91
N ARG A 424 70.34 -10.02 -11.09
CA ARG A 424 68.92 -10.25 -11.36
C ARG A 424 68.85 -11.42 -12.33
N PRO A 425 68.21 -12.55 -11.96
CA PRO A 425 67.76 -13.53 -12.93
C PRO A 425 66.24 -13.39 -13.16
N GLN A 426 65.88 -13.14 -14.42
CA GLN A 426 64.65 -13.61 -15.06
C GLN A 426 65.13 -14.52 -16.22
N PRO A 427 64.37 -15.53 -16.73
CA PRO A 427 62.94 -15.42 -17.06
C PRO A 427 62.08 -16.72 -17.02
N THR A 428 60.77 -16.54 -17.36
CA THR A 428 59.79 -17.46 -18.01
C THR A 428 59.50 -18.82 -17.32
N THR A 429 58.28 -19.17 -16.91
CA THR A 429 57.03 -19.31 -17.67
C THR A 429 55.83 -19.42 -16.71
N GLU A 430 54.68 -18.91 -17.13
CA GLU A 430 53.29 -19.24 -16.71
C GLU A 430 53.07 -19.83 -15.31
N GLN A 431 52.66 -18.99 -14.36
CA GLN A 431 51.54 -19.20 -13.41
C GLN A 431 51.56 -18.06 -12.36
N CYS A 432 50.49 -17.25 -12.31
CA CYS A 432 50.28 -16.28 -11.25
C CYS A 432 49.83 -17.01 -9.98
N GLU A 433 50.71 -17.07 -8.99
CA GLU A 433 50.38 -17.48 -7.62
C GLU A 433 49.70 -16.29 -6.90
N ILE A 434 48.41 -16.42 -6.57
CA ILE A 434 47.67 -15.45 -5.75
C ILE A 434 47.64 -15.98 -4.32
N THR A 435 48.40 -15.35 -3.42
CA THR A 435 48.36 -15.61 -1.98
C THR A 435 47.20 -14.86 -1.30
N ILE A 436 46.61 -15.48 -0.27
CA ILE A 436 45.39 -15.06 0.48
C ILE A 436 45.45 -13.69 1.18
N GLU A 437 46.55 -12.93 1.08
CA GLU A 437 46.70 -11.65 1.79
C GLU A 437 46.37 -10.39 0.97
N ASN A 438 45.90 -10.49 -0.28
CA ASN A 438 45.54 -9.30 -1.09
C ASN A 438 44.07 -9.21 -1.54
N CYS A 439 43.15 -10.00 -0.96
CA CYS A 439 41.72 -9.95 -1.30
C CYS A 439 40.85 -9.13 -0.31
N CYS A 440 41.46 -8.20 0.43
CA CYS A 440 40.74 -7.30 1.34
C CYS A 440 41.00 -5.82 1.05
N ASN A 441 41.04 -5.43 -0.23
CA ASN A 441 40.85 -4.02 -0.55
C ASN A 441 40.15 -3.80 -1.90
N MET A 442 38.95 -3.24 -1.78
CA MET A 442 38.08 -2.63 -2.80
C MET A 442 37.01 -3.49 -3.48
N ASN A 443 35.77 -3.16 -3.12
CA ASN A 443 34.60 -2.98 -3.97
C ASN A 443 34.91 -2.98 -5.48
N VAL A 444 34.27 -3.91 -6.19
CA VAL A 444 33.70 -3.80 -7.54
C VAL A 444 33.62 -5.23 -8.08
N CYS A 445 32.40 -5.74 -8.23
CA CYS A 445 31.93 -6.61 -9.32
C CYS A 445 30.55 -7.16 -8.92
N GLU A 446 29.51 -6.46 -9.37
CA GLU A 446 28.14 -6.97 -9.43
C GLU A 446 28.04 -8.04 -10.51
N THR A 447 27.68 -9.27 -10.16
CA THR A 447 26.74 -10.13 -10.91
C THR A 447 26.36 -11.35 -10.04
N PRO A 448 25.08 -11.76 -10.00
CA PRO A 448 24.67 -12.92 -9.21
C PRO A 448 24.88 -14.21 -9.99
N CYS A 449 25.75 -15.10 -9.47
CA CYS A 449 25.80 -16.48 -9.94
C CYS A 449 24.56 -17.25 -9.44
N PHE A 450 23.81 -17.79 -10.38
CA PHE A 450 22.70 -18.72 -10.17
C PHE A 450 23.21 -20.02 -9.52
N GLU A 451 22.75 -20.36 -8.31
CA GLU A 451 22.92 -21.70 -7.75
C GLU A 451 21.77 -22.61 -8.20
N PRO A 452 22.03 -23.80 -8.78
CA PRO A 452 20.99 -24.78 -9.06
C PRO A 452 20.37 -25.32 -7.76
N SER A 453 19.06 -25.51 -7.77
CA SER A 453 18.22 -25.87 -6.62
C SER A 453 18.50 -27.26 -6.00
N SER A 454 19.40 -28.06 -6.56
CA SER A 454 19.70 -29.43 -6.09
C SER A 454 20.70 -29.51 -4.92
N PHE A 455 21.33 -28.41 -4.50
CA PHE A 455 22.40 -28.43 -3.49
C PHE A 455 22.11 -27.68 -2.19
N ARG A 456 20.88 -27.20 -1.98
CA ARG A 456 20.54 -26.31 -0.86
C ARG A 456 20.39 -26.97 0.51
N ASN A 457 20.32 -28.31 0.60
CA ASN A 457 19.95 -29.03 1.84
C ASN A 457 20.84 -30.23 2.22
N LYS A 458 22.14 -30.22 1.91
CA LYS A 458 23.07 -31.28 2.39
C LYS A 458 24.08 -30.75 3.39
N ASN A 459 24.31 -31.52 4.45
CA ASN A 459 25.23 -31.17 5.54
C ASN A 459 26.69 -31.18 5.06
N LYS A 460 27.55 -30.46 5.80
CA LYS A 460 28.95 -30.16 5.43
C LYS A 460 29.80 -31.43 5.24
N GLU A 461 29.51 -32.49 5.98
CA GLU A 461 30.14 -33.80 5.87
C GLU A 461 29.78 -34.52 4.55
N ASP A 462 28.54 -34.41 4.05
CA ASP A 462 28.11 -35.07 2.81
C ASP A 462 28.79 -34.47 1.56
N LYS A 463 29.13 -33.17 1.60
CA LYS A 463 29.88 -32.51 0.53
C LYS A 463 31.34 -32.96 0.48
N LYS A 464 31.96 -33.27 1.62
CA LYS A 464 33.35 -33.77 1.68
C LYS A 464 33.49 -35.19 1.16
N VAL A 465 32.51 -36.06 1.44
CA VAL A 465 32.50 -37.46 0.96
C VAL A 465 32.33 -37.53 -0.56
N LEU A 466 31.53 -36.63 -1.14
CA LEU A 466 31.35 -36.54 -2.61
C LEU A 466 32.56 -35.96 -3.34
N LEU A 467 33.27 -35.00 -2.74
CA LEU A 467 34.52 -34.46 -3.30
C LEU A 467 35.65 -35.51 -3.27
N ALA A 468 35.75 -36.30 -2.19
CA ALA A 468 36.69 -37.42 -2.10
C ALA A 468 36.39 -38.51 -3.15
N ALA A 469 35.11 -38.80 -3.43
CA ALA A 469 34.69 -39.76 -4.46
C ALA A 469 34.93 -39.28 -5.90
N MET A 470 35.16 -37.99 -6.13
CA MET A 470 35.52 -37.43 -7.43
C MET A 470 37.04 -37.39 -7.66
N GLU A 471 37.85 -37.36 -6.59
CA GLU A 471 39.31 -37.43 -6.68
C GLU A 471 39.81 -38.88 -6.90
N GLU A 472 39.11 -39.91 -6.42
CA GLU A 472 39.49 -41.32 -6.61
C GLU A 472 39.18 -41.89 -8.02
N ASN A 473 38.36 -41.24 -8.84
CA ASN A 473 38.02 -41.72 -10.19
C ASN A 473 38.92 -41.12 -11.30
N GLY A 474 40.01 -40.44 -10.94
CA GLY A 474 40.93 -39.78 -11.86
C GLY A 474 42.18 -40.58 -12.26
N GLU A 475 42.42 -41.75 -11.67
CA GLU A 475 43.60 -42.59 -11.94
C GLU A 475 43.19 -43.99 -12.45
N GLU A 476 42.56 -44.08 -13.61
CA GLU A 476 42.57 -45.31 -14.44
C GLU A 476 41.98 -44.99 -15.83
N THR A 477 42.85 -44.74 -16.82
CA THR A 477 42.75 -45.11 -18.25
C THR A 477 43.74 -44.29 -19.08
N SER A 478 44.90 -44.89 -19.37
CA SER A 478 45.74 -44.62 -20.54
C SER A 478 45.56 -45.75 -21.55
#